data_AF-A0A8B6XQJ5-F1
#
_entry.id   AF-A0A8B6XQJ5-F1
#
_cell.length_a   1.000
_cell.length_b   1.000
_cell.length_c   1.000
_cell.angle_alpha   90.00
_cell.angle_beta   90.00
_cell.angle_gamma   90.00
#
_symmetry.space_group_name_H-M   'P 1'
#
loop_
_entity.id
_entity.type
_entity.pdbx_description
1 polymer ?
#
loop_
_entity_poly.entity_id
_entity_poly.type
_entity_poly.pdbx_seq_one_letter_code
_entity_poly.pdbx_strand_id
1 'polypeptide(L)'
;MKLLLLVLTFAGIQVYVSADKPAPTPVAPPCPQSLCAGKSDGNYNIPSFPHDFVQCANGIAYCQSCWPQSLMFNQTCNQCLYPDDTACYTTKAWVPQPTPYCPDECPGRGQKFSGNIADVISNKGKGNPNHYVACWMGVTMGCISCPSGLKFNEESNACLYDGLYFTEPSQKK
;
A
#
# COMPACT_ATOMS: atom_id res chain seq x y z
N MET A 1 -7.41 62.42 -22.19
CA MET A 1 -7.27 63.08 -20.87
C MET A 1 -6.64 62.06 -19.93
N LYS A 2 -5.47 62.38 -19.37
CA LYS A 2 -4.62 61.52 -18.54
C LYS A 2 -5.33 61.09 -17.25
N LEU A 3 -5.12 59.84 -16.83
CA LEU A 3 -4.87 59.57 -15.42
C LEU A 3 -3.87 58.41 -15.29
N LEU A 4 -2.60 58.77 -15.12
CA LEU A 4 -1.54 57.87 -14.66
C LEU A 4 -1.76 57.63 -13.17
N LEU A 5 -1.93 56.37 -12.77
CA LEU A 5 -1.72 55.92 -11.40
C LEU A 5 -0.37 55.20 -11.36
N LEU A 6 0.65 55.90 -10.84
CA LEU A 6 1.89 55.28 -10.40
C LEU A 6 1.58 54.40 -9.20
N VAL A 7 1.78 53.09 -9.33
CA VAL A 7 1.88 52.20 -8.18
C VAL A 7 3.28 51.58 -8.22
N LEU A 8 4.15 52.12 -7.37
CA LEU A 8 5.47 51.57 -7.05
C LEU A 8 5.24 50.36 -6.14
N THR A 9 5.51 49.14 -6.61
CA THR A 9 5.58 47.96 -5.74
C THR A 9 6.91 47.24 -5.91
N PHE A 10 7.61 47.16 -4.79
CA PHE A 10 8.90 46.52 -4.57
C PHE A 10 9.01 45.16 -5.25
N ALA A 11 10.05 44.98 -6.07
CA ALA A 11 10.42 43.70 -6.64
C ALA A 11 10.98 42.79 -5.52
N GLY A 12 10.10 42.13 -4.79
CA GLY A 12 10.45 41.01 -3.92
C GLY A 12 10.80 39.81 -4.79
N ILE A 13 12.04 39.32 -4.68
CA ILE A 13 12.46 38.03 -5.26
C ILE A 13 11.62 36.93 -4.60
N GLN A 14 10.69 36.36 -5.36
CA GLN A 14 9.98 35.15 -4.96
C GLN A 14 10.93 33.97 -5.16
N VAL A 15 11.44 33.40 -4.07
CA VAL A 15 12.18 32.14 -4.10
C VAL A 15 11.14 31.03 -4.20
N TYR A 16 10.95 30.50 -5.41
CA TYR A 16 10.12 29.31 -5.61
C TYR A 16 10.95 28.09 -5.19
N VAL A 17 10.57 27.43 -4.10
CA VAL A 17 11.02 26.07 -3.81
C VAL A 17 10.38 25.20 -4.87
N SER A 18 11.16 24.79 -5.87
CA SER A 18 10.71 23.81 -6.85
C SER A 18 10.28 22.56 -6.08
N ALA A 19 9.05 22.12 -6.29
CA ALA A 19 8.63 20.81 -5.84
C ALA A 19 9.53 19.79 -6.56
N ASP A 20 10.52 19.25 -5.84
CA ASP A 20 11.35 18.19 -6.37
C ASP A 20 10.41 17.05 -6.80
N LYS A 21 10.53 16.67 -8.07
CA LYS A 21 9.85 15.52 -8.66
C LYS A 21 9.99 14.35 -7.67
N PRO A 22 8.89 13.71 -7.21
CA PRO A 22 9.00 12.56 -6.33
C PRO A 22 9.95 11.55 -6.98
N ALA A 23 10.92 11.07 -6.19
CA ALA A 23 11.90 10.11 -6.64
C ALA A 23 11.18 8.95 -7.35
N PRO A 24 11.72 8.44 -8.48
CA PRO A 24 11.09 7.35 -9.20
C PRO A 24 10.79 6.19 -8.24
N THR A 25 9.59 5.64 -8.35
CA THR A 25 9.16 4.49 -7.56
C THR A 25 10.22 3.39 -7.72
N PRO A 26 10.71 2.82 -6.62
CA PRO A 26 11.76 1.81 -6.67
C PRO A 26 11.31 0.64 -7.53
N VAL A 27 12.19 0.17 -8.41
CA VAL A 27 11.89 -0.92 -9.34
C VAL A 27 11.66 -2.19 -8.54
N ALA A 28 10.49 -2.82 -8.70
CA ALA A 28 10.16 -4.08 -8.04
C ALA A 28 11.21 -5.16 -8.39
N PRO A 29 11.67 -5.97 -7.42
CA PRO A 29 12.65 -7.00 -7.68
C PRO A 29 12.09 -8.09 -8.60
N PRO A 30 12.94 -8.77 -9.40
CA PRO A 30 12.55 -9.98 -10.11
C PRO A 30 12.06 -11.06 -9.12
N CYS A 31 10.95 -11.71 -9.45
CA CYS A 31 10.39 -12.80 -8.65
C CYS A 31 10.37 -14.16 -9.39
N PRO A 32 11.53 -14.76 -9.66
CA PRO A 32 11.57 -16.06 -10.34
C PRO A 32 11.08 -17.17 -9.41
N GLN A 33 10.34 -18.12 -9.97
CA GLN A 33 9.80 -19.27 -9.23
C GLN A 33 10.90 -20.19 -8.66
N SER A 34 12.11 -20.14 -9.23
CA SER A 34 13.28 -20.84 -8.71
C SER A 34 13.66 -20.43 -7.28
N LEU A 35 13.20 -19.27 -6.80
CA LEU A 35 13.37 -18.85 -5.40
C LEU A 35 12.75 -19.86 -4.41
N CYS A 36 11.71 -20.59 -4.81
CA CYS A 36 11.03 -21.59 -3.99
C CYS A 36 11.38 -23.04 -4.33
N ALA A 37 12.34 -23.27 -5.23
CA ALA A 37 12.75 -24.62 -5.61
C ALA A 37 13.36 -25.37 -4.41
N GLY A 38 12.74 -26.50 -4.03
CA GLY A 38 13.19 -27.35 -2.93
C GLY A 38 13.01 -26.73 -1.53
N LYS A 39 12.31 -25.59 -1.43
CA LYS A 39 11.97 -24.97 -0.14
C LYS A 39 10.60 -25.47 0.33
N SER A 40 10.43 -25.56 1.65
CA SER A 40 9.11 -25.72 2.27
C SER A 40 8.30 -24.43 2.13
N ASP A 41 7.02 -24.50 2.49
CA ASP A 41 6.21 -23.30 2.64
C ASP A 41 6.80 -22.41 3.75
N GLY A 42 6.84 -21.09 3.51
CA GLY A 42 7.45 -20.13 4.42
C GLY A 42 8.00 -18.90 3.73
N ASN A 43 8.55 -17.97 4.51
CA ASN A 43 9.13 -16.72 4.01
C ASN A 43 10.66 -16.78 4.06
N TYR A 44 11.32 -16.31 3.00
CA TYR A 44 12.76 -16.40 2.83
C TYR A 44 13.38 -15.08 2.37
N ASN A 45 14.62 -14.85 2.78
CA ASN A 45 15.41 -13.71 2.31
C ASN A 45 15.71 -13.83 0.80
N ILE A 46 15.77 -12.69 0.12
CA ILE A 46 16.29 -12.61 -1.25
C ILE A 46 17.68 -11.94 -1.18
N PRO A 47 18.79 -12.65 -1.47
CA PRO A 47 20.15 -12.17 -1.17
C PRO A 47 20.52 -10.79 -1.71
N SER A 48 20.03 -10.42 -2.89
CA SER A 48 20.32 -9.12 -3.52
C SER A 48 19.25 -8.06 -3.27
N PHE A 49 18.17 -8.41 -2.59
CA PHE A 49 17.01 -7.54 -2.37
C PHE A 49 16.61 -7.58 -0.89
N PRO A 50 17.39 -6.93 -0.01
CA PRO A 50 17.19 -7.03 1.44
C PRO A 50 15.92 -6.35 1.94
N HIS A 51 15.37 -5.41 1.16
CA HIS A 51 14.08 -4.75 1.40
C HIS A 51 12.90 -5.59 0.89
N ASP A 52 13.16 -6.82 0.43
CA ASP A 52 12.17 -7.72 -0.12
C ASP A 52 12.37 -9.13 0.44
N PHE A 53 11.30 -9.92 0.37
CA PHE A 53 11.32 -11.32 0.74
C PHE A 53 10.45 -12.13 -0.20
N VAL A 54 10.70 -13.44 -0.25
CA VAL A 54 9.87 -14.36 -1.01
C VAL A 54 9.07 -15.22 -0.06
N GLN A 55 7.76 -15.23 -0.22
CA GLN A 55 6.88 -16.22 0.36
C GLN A 55 6.77 -17.40 -0.60
N CYS A 56 7.08 -18.59 -0.11
CA CYS A 56 6.87 -19.85 -0.80
C CYS A 56 5.59 -20.51 -0.31
N ALA A 57 4.72 -20.88 -1.23
CA ALA A 57 3.55 -21.71 -0.94
C ALA A 57 3.33 -22.72 -2.06
N ASN A 58 3.32 -24.02 -1.73
CA ASN A 58 3.21 -25.13 -2.68
C ASN A 58 4.23 -25.05 -3.83
N GLY A 59 5.45 -24.60 -3.53
CA GLY A 59 6.53 -24.42 -4.51
C GLY A 59 6.41 -23.18 -5.40
N ILE A 60 5.40 -22.32 -5.18
CA ILE A 60 5.20 -21.07 -5.92
C ILE A 60 5.82 -19.91 -5.12
N ALA A 61 6.58 -19.06 -5.82
CA ALA A 61 7.22 -17.86 -5.28
C ALA A 61 6.32 -16.62 -5.38
N TYR A 62 6.12 -15.95 -4.26
CA TYR A 62 5.41 -14.69 -4.11
C TYR A 62 6.32 -13.67 -3.44
N CYS A 63 6.89 -12.75 -4.22
CA CYS A 63 7.80 -11.74 -3.68
C CYS A 63 7.03 -10.54 -3.14
N GLN A 64 7.45 -10.06 -1.98
CA GLN A 64 6.84 -8.94 -1.27
C GLN A 64 7.93 -7.98 -0.82
N SER A 65 7.58 -6.70 -0.73
CA SER A 65 8.49 -5.66 -0.25
C SER A 65 8.18 -5.32 1.21
N CYS A 66 9.23 -5.10 1.99
CA CYS A 66 9.16 -4.47 3.29
C CYS A 66 8.81 -2.99 3.13
N TRP A 67 7.73 -2.57 3.81
CA TRP A 67 7.26 -1.19 3.81
C TRP A 67 7.30 -0.60 5.21
N PRO A 68 7.88 0.60 5.40
CA PRO A 68 8.59 1.42 4.39
C PRO A 68 9.89 0.77 3.90
N GLN A 69 10.41 1.21 2.73
CA GLN A 69 11.66 0.69 2.14
C GLN A 69 12.93 0.96 2.97
N SER A 70 12.80 1.58 4.14
CA SER A 70 13.86 1.61 5.14
C SER A 70 13.96 0.32 5.97
N LEU A 71 13.00 -0.59 5.84
CA LEU A 71 12.97 -1.87 6.55
C LEU A 71 13.63 -2.98 5.73
N MET A 72 14.29 -3.92 6.41
CA MET A 72 14.91 -5.10 5.83
C MET A 72 14.24 -6.37 6.37
N PHE A 73 14.07 -7.39 5.52
CA PHE A 73 13.46 -8.64 5.97
C PHE A 73 14.45 -9.46 6.81
N ASN A 74 14.07 -9.72 8.05
CA ASN A 74 14.74 -10.65 8.94
C ASN A 74 14.00 -11.99 8.92
N GLN A 75 14.58 -13.00 8.27
CA GLN A 75 13.98 -14.33 8.15
C GLN A 75 13.85 -15.04 9.51
N THR A 76 14.79 -14.85 10.43
CA THR A 76 14.74 -15.44 11.79
C THR A 76 13.52 -14.93 12.56
N CYS A 77 13.23 -13.64 12.45
CA CYS A 77 12.05 -13.01 13.05
C CYS A 77 10.79 -13.15 12.20
N ASN A 78 10.93 -13.57 10.94
CA ASN A 78 9.91 -13.52 9.91
C ASN A 78 9.21 -12.14 9.83
N GLN A 79 10.01 -11.07 9.89
CA GLN A 79 9.54 -9.69 10.05
C GLN A 79 10.39 -8.72 9.22
N CYS A 80 9.80 -7.63 8.78
CA CYS A 80 10.51 -6.47 8.27
C CYS A 80 10.92 -5.58 9.45
N LEU A 81 12.22 -5.42 9.67
CA LEU A 81 12.80 -4.71 10.81
C LEU A 81 13.66 -3.55 10.34
N TYR A 82 13.92 -2.56 11.20
CA TYR A 82 14.97 -1.58 10.89
C TYR A 82 16.35 -2.25 10.93
N PRO A 83 17.34 -1.76 10.17
CA PRO A 83 18.67 -2.36 10.13
C PRO A 83 19.35 -2.49 11.49
N ASP A 84 19.06 -1.55 12.41
CA ASP A 84 19.62 -1.51 13.76
C ASP A 84 18.85 -2.37 14.76
N ASP A 85 17.70 -2.93 14.38
CA ASP A 85 16.89 -3.78 15.24
C ASP A 85 17.49 -5.18 15.34
N THR A 86 17.94 -5.53 16.54
CA THR A 86 18.51 -6.86 16.84
C THR A 86 17.51 -7.81 17.50
N ALA A 87 16.30 -7.34 17.81
CA ALA A 87 15.25 -8.11 18.47
C ALA A 87 14.01 -8.25 17.60
N CYS A 88 13.42 -9.45 17.58
CA CYS A 88 12.12 -9.67 16.96
C CYS A 88 11.03 -8.96 17.80
N TYR A 89 10.18 -8.15 17.17
CA TYR A 89 9.15 -7.38 17.88
C TYR A 89 8.04 -8.24 18.48
N THR A 90 7.89 -9.48 18.01
CA THR A 90 6.99 -10.44 18.62
C THR A 90 7.49 -11.87 18.42
N THR A 91 7.59 -12.63 19.51
CA THR A 91 7.68 -14.10 19.51
C THR A 91 6.30 -14.76 19.61
N LYS A 92 5.24 -13.98 19.82
CA LYS A 92 3.85 -14.45 19.79
C LYS A 92 3.36 -14.48 18.34
N ALA A 93 2.67 -15.56 17.99
CA ALA A 93 1.89 -15.63 16.77
C ALA A 93 1.00 -14.38 16.67
N TRP A 94 0.94 -13.79 15.48
CA TRP A 94 -0.05 -12.75 15.20
C TRP A 94 -1.43 -13.35 15.49
N VAL A 95 -2.08 -12.85 16.53
CA VAL A 95 -3.48 -13.14 16.77
C VAL A 95 -4.23 -12.23 15.82
N PRO A 96 -5.06 -12.75 14.90
CA PRO A 96 -5.90 -11.91 14.10
C PRO A 96 -6.62 -10.93 15.01
N GLN A 97 -6.40 -9.63 14.81
CA GLN A 97 -7.33 -8.65 15.35
C GLN A 97 -8.70 -9.08 14.84
N PRO A 98 -9.75 -9.13 15.68
CA PRO A 98 -11.08 -9.50 15.22
C PRO A 98 -11.42 -8.56 14.07
N THR A 99 -11.33 -9.07 12.85
CA THR A 99 -11.51 -8.28 11.66
C THR A 99 -12.97 -7.84 11.68
N PRO A 100 -13.25 -6.55 11.48
CA PRO A 100 -14.54 -6.15 10.95
C PRO A 100 -14.85 -7.07 9.77
N TYR A 101 -16.07 -7.63 9.74
CA TYR A 101 -16.49 -8.62 8.73
C TYR A 101 -16.01 -8.22 7.32
N CYS A 102 -15.11 -9.03 6.76
CA CYS A 102 -14.68 -8.98 5.38
C CYS A 102 -15.40 -10.09 4.60
N PRO A 103 -15.77 -9.86 3.34
CA PRO A 103 -16.44 -10.84 2.50
C PRO A 103 -15.39 -11.83 1.96
N ASP A 104 -15.78 -13.06 1.66
CA ASP A 104 -14.85 -14.02 1.04
C ASP A 104 -14.56 -13.65 -0.44
N GLU A 105 -15.53 -13.04 -1.12
CA GLU A 105 -15.44 -12.59 -2.51
C GLU A 105 -15.23 -11.09 -2.61
N CYS A 106 -14.51 -10.65 -3.65
CA CYS A 106 -14.27 -9.25 -3.96
C CYS A 106 -15.56 -8.51 -4.37
N PRO A 107 -16.07 -7.56 -3.55
CA PRO A 107 -17.35 -6.91 -3.78
C PRO A 107 -17.46 -6.22 -5.14
N GLY A 108 -18.48 -6.61 -5.93
CA GLY A 108 -18.78 -5.97 -7.21
C GLY A 108 -17.66 -6.07 -8.25
N ARG A 109 -16.75 -7.04 -8.10
CA ARG A 109 -15.67 -7.34 -9.05
C ARG A 109 -15.75 -8.81 -9.49
N GLY A 110 -15.20 -9.13 -10.65
CA GLY A 110 -15.24 -10.48 -11.20
C GLY A 110 -14.13 -11.39 -10.65
N GLN A 111 -14.26 -12.70 -10.91
CA GLN A 111 -13.30 -13.76 -10.52
C GLN A 111 -11.87 -13.60 -11.06
N LYS A 112 -11.62 -12.63 -11.94
CA LYS A 112 -10.28 -12.34 -12.50
C LYS A 112 -9.68 -11.04 -11.97
N PHE A 113 -10.38 -10.36 -11.07
CA PHE A 113 -9.93 -9.07 -10.55
C PHE A 113 -8.86 -9.28 -9.48
N SER A 114 -7.70 -8.64 -9.67
CA SER A 114 -6.69 -8.45 -8.64
C SER A 114 -6.44 -6.95 -8.49
N GLY A 115 -6.38 -6.46 -7.26
CA GLY A 115 -6.26 -5.03 -6.98
C GLY A 115 -6.83 -4.68 -5.61
N ASN A 116 -6.96 -3.38 -5.33
CA ASN A 116 -7.59 -2.90 -4.10
C ASN A 116 -8.90 -2.18 -4.46
N ILE A 117 -9.93 -2.34 -3.64
CA ILE A 117 -11.19 -1.61 -3.76
C ILE A 117 -11.56 -0.94 -2.44
N ALA A 118 -12.40 0.09 -2.49
CA ALA A 118 -12.94 0.72 -1.30
C ALA A 118 -13.80 -0.27 -0.52
N ASP A 119 -13.69 -0.21 0.80
CA ASP A 119 -14.56 -0.96 1.68
C ASP A 119 -15.94 -0.30 1.72
N VAL A 120 -16.89 -0.89 0.99
CA VAL A 120 -18.30 -0.44 0.93
C VAL A 120 -19.25 -1.38 1.69
N ILE A 121 -18.72 -2.37 2.41
CA ILE A 121 -19.49 -3.50 2.94
C ILE A 121 -19.33 -3.72 4.44
N SER A 122 -18.22 -3.26 5.04
CA SER A 122 -18.06 -3.25 6.49
C SER A 122 -19.16 -2.41 7.15
N ASN A 123 -19.24 -2.48 8.48
CA ASN A 123 -20.16 -1.68 9.28
C ASN A 123 -21.64 -1.85 8.86
N LYS A 124 -22.06 -3.10 8.58
CA LYS A 124 -23.42 -3.45 8.14
C LYS A 124 -23.77 -2.80 6.79
N GLY A 125 -22.85 -2.85 5.81
CA GLY A 125 -23.08 -2.31 4.46
C GLY A 125 -22.94 -0.79 4.35
N LYS A 126 -22.40 -0.12 5.37
CA LYS A 126 -22.07 1.32 5.32
C LYS A 126 -20.67 1.59 4.77
N GLY A 127 -19.85 0.55 4.69
CA GLY A 127 -18.44 0.65 4.34
C GLY A 127 -17.61 1.28 5.45
N ASN A 128 -16.32 1.43 5.16
CA ASN A 128 -15.38 2.18 5.95
C ASN A 128 -14.43 2.93 5.02
N PRO A 129 -14.50 4.27 4.93
CA PRO A 129 -13.64 5.04 4.03
C PRO A 129 -12.16 4.95 4.41
N ASN A 130 -11.85 4.58 5.65
CA ASN A 130 -10.49 4.39 6.13
C ASN A 130 -9.96 3.00 5.84
N HIS A 131 -10.73 2.12 5.20
CA HIS A 131 -10.31 0.77 4.85
C HIS A 131 -10.38 0.55 3.34
N TYR A 132 -9.61 -0.42 2.87
CA TYR A 132 -9.74 -0.98 1.54
C TYR A 132 -9.72 -2.51 1.58
N VAL A 133 -10.35 -3.14 0.60
CA VAL A 133 -10.36 -4.60 0.43
C VAL A 133 -9.29 -4.96 -0.59
N ALA A 134 -8.28 -5.72 -0.16
CA ALA A 134 -7.27 -6.28 -1.05
C ALA A 134 -7.81 -7.54 -1.72
N CYS A 135 -7.68 -7.61 -3.04
CA CYS A 135 -8.27 -8.64 -3.88
C CYS A 135 -7.21 -9.36 -4.72
N TRP A 136 -7.34 -10.68 -4.81
CA TRP A 136 -6.53 -11.50 -5.69
C TRP A 136 -7.41 -12.53 -6.40
N MET A 137 -7.48 -12.46 -7.73
CA MET A 137 -8.31 -13.36 -8.55
C MET A 137 -9.76 -13.48 -8.05
N GLY A 138 -10.36 -12.34 -7.70
CA GLY A 138 -11.72 -12.24 -7.19
C GLY A 138 -11.93 -12.70 -5.76
N VAL A 139 -10.88 -13.16 -5.07
CA VAL A 139 -10.91 -13.55 -3.67
C VAL A 139 -10.40 -12.40 -2.80
N THR A 140 -11.10 -12.13 -1.70
CA THR A 140 -10.66 -11.14 -0.72
C THR A 140 -9.47 -11.69 0.05
N MET A 141 -8.36 -10.96 0.00
CA MET A 141 -7.18 -11.25 0.82
C MET A 141 -7.26 -10.62 2.21
N GLY A 142 -8.00 -9.53 2.35
CA GLY A 142 -8.30 -8.91 3.64
C GLY A 142 -8.82 -7.48 3.51
N CYS A 143 -9.43 -6.96 4.57
CA CYS A 143 -9.69 -5.53 4.71
C CYS A 143 -8.54 -4.87 5.47
N ILE A 144 -7.90 -3.91 4.83
CA ILE A 144 -6.69 -3.25 5.34
C ILE A 144 -7.05 -1.83 5.72
N SER A 145 -6.68 -1.43 6.94
CA SER A 145 -6.84 -0.06 7.41
C SER A 145 -5.76 0.84 6.82
N CYS A 146 -6.18 2.01 6.32
CA CYS A 146 -5.30 3.10 5.99
C CYS A 146 -4.62 3.65 7.26
N PRO A 147 -3.34 4.01 7.19
CA PRO A 147 -2.63 4.59 8.32
C PRO A 147 -3.21 5.96 8.67
N SER A 148 -3.07 6.37 9.93
CA SER A 148 -3.37 7.74 10.41
C SER A 148 -4.79 8.26 10.09
N GLY A 149 -5.77 7.37 9.91
CA GLY A 149 -7.14 7.77 9.56
C GLY A 149 -7.27 8.38 8.16
N LEU A 150 -6.33 8.08 7.26
CA LEU A 150 -6.43 8.44 5.84
C LEU A 150 -7.58 7.66 5.19
N LYS A 151 -8.10 8.18 4.08
CA LYS A 151 -9.20 7.57 3.33
C LYS A 151 -8.68 6.91 2.06
N PHE A 152 -9.14 5.70 1.77
CA PHE A 152 -8.72 5.01 0.57
C PHE A 152 -9.39 5.61 -0.67
N ASN A 153 -8.58 5.85 -1.71
CA ASN A 153 -9.02 6.24 -3.03
C ASN A 153 -8.68 5.11 -4.02
N GLU A 154 -9.72 4.55 -4.66
CA GLU A 154 -9.55 3.46 -5.64
C GLU A 154 -8.80 3.91 -6.90
N GLU A 155 -9.03 5.13 -7.38
CA GLU A 155 -8.47 5.64 -8.63
C GLU A 155 -6.95 5.79 -8.55
N SER A 156 -6.46 6.39 -7.47
CA SER A 156 -5.03 6.50 -7.19
C SER A 156 -4.44 5.26 -6.52
N ASN A 157 -5.29 4.28 -6.15
CA ASN A 157 -4.94 3.11 -5.36
C ASN A 157 -4.08 3.45 -4.12
N ALA A 158 -4.51 4.46 -3.35
CA ALA A 158 -3.74 5.02 -2.25
C ALA A 158 -4.63 5.55 -1.12
N CYS A 159 -4.08 5.57 0.10
CA CYS A 159 -4.70 6.24 1.24
C CYS A 159 -4.31 7.73 1.24
N LEU A 160 -5.29 8.63 1.16
CA LEU A 160 -5.11 10.07 1.02
C LEU A 160 -5.80 10.86 2.14
N TYR A 161 -5.37 12.11 2.35
CA TYR A 161 -6.04 13.06 3.25
C TYR A 161 -7.35 13.58 2.65
N ASP A 162 -8.21 14.13 3.52
CA ASP A 162 -9.47 14.74 3.10
C ASP A 162 -9.25 15.92 2.12
N GLY A 163 -9.97 15.92 1.00
CA GLY A 163 -9.92 16.96 -0.04
C GLY A 163 -9.18 16.58 -1.33
N LEU A 164 -8.57 15.39 -1.38
CA LEU A 164 -7.91 14.85 -2.58
C LEU A 164 -8.66 13.66 -3.20
N TYR A 165 -9.90 13.43 -2.78
CA TYR A 165 -10.72 12.30 -3.23
C TYR A 165 -11.75 12.79 -4.26
N PHE A 166 -11.64 12.32 -5.50
CA PHE A 166 -12.83 12.20 -6.36
C PHE A 166 -13.45 10.84 -6.03
N THR A 167 -14.42 10.81 -5.11
CA THR A 167 -15.29 9.65 -4.94
C THR A 167 -16.69 10.01 -5.42
N GLU A 168 -16.86 10.11 -6.74
CA GLU A 168 -18.13 9.68 -7.29
C GLU A 168 -17.95 8.24 -7.76
N PRO A 169 -18.79 7.29 -7.28
CA PRO A 169 -18.81 5.96 -7.86
C PRO A 169 -19.12 6.14 -9.34
N SER A 170 -18.33 5.52 -10.22
CA SER A 170 -18.64 5.52 -11.65
C SER A 170 -20.01 4.89 -11.85
N GLN A 171 -21.02 5.75 -11.99
CA GLN A 171 -22.33 5.40 -12.49
C GLN A 171 -22.07 4.93 -13.91
N LYS A 172 -21.97 3.60 -14.10
CA LYS A 172 -21.97 3.00 -15.43
C LYS A 172 -23.23 3.48 -16.15
N LYS A 173 -23.06 4.32 -17.18
CA LYS A 173 -24.04 4.47 -18.26
C LYS A 173 -23.93 3.30 -19.21
#